data_AF-A0A967JHZ3-F1
#
_entry.id   AF-A0A967JHZ3-F1
#
_cell.length_a   1.000
_cell.length_b   1.000
_cell.length_c   1.000
_cell.angle_alpha   90.00
_cell.angle_beta   90.00
_cell.angle_gamma   90.00
#
_symmetry.space_group_name_H-M   'P 1'
#
loop_
_entity.id
_entity.type
_entity.pdbx_description
1 polymer ?
#
loop_
_entity_poly.entity_id
_entity_poly.type
_entity_poly.pdbx_seq_one_letter_code
_entity_poly.pdbx_strand_id
1 'polypeptide(L)' 'AADERATLNLVVAGDGEIVAARTSVGTAINSLYVRSGGGASYVASEPLDPDDDWTAVEDHALVVLTPDGISTSTLEMP' A
#
# COMPACT_ATOMS: atom_id res chain seq x y z
N ALA A 1 19.24 11.86 -13.71
CA ALA A 1 19.55 10.78 -14.65
C ALA A 1 18.49 10.75 -15.75
N ALA A 2 18.75 10.10 -16.88
CA ALA A 2 17.89 10.16 -18.07
C ALA A 2 16.56 9.41 -17.86
N ASP A 3 15.42 10.10 -18.02
CA ASP A 3 14.04 9.56 -18.18
C ASP A 3 13.75 8.25 -17.39
N GLU A 4 14.15 8.20 -16.12
CA GLU A 4 13.98 6.99 -15.30
C GLU A 4 12.49 6.81 -15.00
N ARG A 5 11.97 5.65 -15.39
CA ARG A 5 10.59 5.27 -15.14
C ARG A 5 10.54 3.91 -14.48
N ALA A 6 9.94 3.86 -13.30
CA ALA A 6 9.78 2.64 -12.55
C ALA A 6 8.48 2.68 -11.75
N THR A 7 7.91 1.49 -11.52
CA THR A 7 6.82 1.31 -10.57
C THR A 7 7.17 0.15 -9.66
N LEU A 8 6.87 0.29 -8.38
CA LEU A 8 6.95 -0.77 -7.41
C LEU A 8 5.66 -0.77 -6.59
N ASN A 9 4.79 -1.73 -6.89
CA ASN A 9 3.64 -2.07 -6.06
C ASN A 9 3.87 -3.50 -5.55
N LEU A 10 4.30 -3.63 -4.30
CA LEU A 10 4.75 -4.89 -3.72
C LEU A 10 4.01 -5.15 -2.42
N VAL A 11 3.54 -6.39 -2.23
CA VAL A 11 2.94 -6.86 -0.98
C VAL A 11 3.70 -8.12 -0.55
N VAL A 12 4.18 -8.12 0.70
CA VAL A 12 4.89 -9.24 1.31
C VAL A 12 4.19 -9.58 2.62
N ALA A 13 3.96 -10.88 2.87
CA ALA A 13 3.40 -11.36 4.12
C ALA A 13 4.41 -12.29 4.81
N GLY A 14 4.63 -12.10 6.10
CA GLY A 14 5.57 -12.86 6.91
C GLY A 14 5.41 -12.56 8.39
N ASP A 15 5.76 -13.50 9.26
CA ASP A 15 5.83 -13.33 10.73
C ASP A 15 4.62 -12.65 11.40
N GLY A 16 3.41 -12.82 10.84
CA GLY A 16 2.16 -12.27 11.38
C GLY A 16 1.85 -10.83 10.93
N GLU A 17 2.61 -10.28 10.00
CA GLU A 17 2.36 -8.97 9.39
C GLU A 17 2.31 -9.03 7.86
N ILE A 18 1.74 -7.98 7.27
CA ILE A 18 1.79 -7.72 5.84
C ILE A 18 2.43 -6.34 5.64
N VAL A 19 3.49 -6.29 4.84
CA VAL A 19 4.15 -5.06 4.45
C VAL A 19 3.87 -4.79 2.98
N ALA A 20 3.42 -3.59 2.65
CA ALA A 20 3.16 -3.17 1.30
C ALA A 20 3.90 -1.86 0.96
N ALA A 21 4.48 -1.79 -0.23
CA ALA A 21 5.11 -0.59 -0.74
C ALA A 21 4.42 -0.17 -2.04
N ARG A 22 4.05 1.11 -2.13
CA ARG A 22 3.53 1.75 -3.35
C ARG A 22 4.40 2.95 -3.65
N THR A 23 5.26 2.85 -4.67
CA THR A 23 6.13 3.95 -5.09
C THR A 23 6.40 3.93 -6.59
N SER A 24 6.49 5.11 -7.20
CA SER A 24 6.81 5.28 -8.61
C SER A 24 8.02 6.21 -8.83
N VAL A 25 8.55 6.24 -10.05
CA VAL A 25 9.46 7.30 -10.52
C VAL A 25 9.03 7.64 -11.95
N GLY A 26 8.78 8.92 -12.24
CA GLY A 26 8.56 9.41 -13.61
C GLY A 26 7.37 8.80 -14.37
N THR A 27 6.46 8.07 -13.69
CA THR A 27 5.33 7.39 -14.31
C THR A 27 4.21 7.11 -13.30
N ALA A 28 3.00 6.85 -13.77
CA ALA A 28 1.88 6.51 -12.90
C ALA A 28 1.98 5.04 -12.43
N ILE A 29 1.54 4.78 -11.20
CA ILE A 29 1.54 3.44 -10.58
C ILE A 29 0.11 2.97 -10.28
N ASN A 30 -0.10 1.66 -10.39
CA ASN A 30 -1.34 0.99 -10.02
C ASN A 30 -1.79 1.35 -8.60
N SER A 31 -3.10 1.36 -8.37
CA SER A 31 -3.67 1.62 -7.05
C SER A 31 -3.33 0.52 -6.05
N LEU A 32 -3.43 0.89 -4.78
CA LEU A 32 -3.43 -0.02 -3.65
C LEU A 32 -4.36 0.58 -2.61
N TYR A 33 -5.15 -0.25 -1.96
CA TYR A 33 -6.13 0.13 -0.95
C TYR A 33 -5.93 -0.73 0.28
N VAL A 34 -6.24 -0.14 1.42
CA VAL A 34 -6.17 -0.80 2.72
C VAL A 34 -7.45 -0.60 3.48
N ARG A 35 -7.82 -1.57 4.31
CA ARG A 35 -9.01 -1.51 5.16
C ARG A 35 -8.73 -2.20 6.48
N SER A 36 -9.13 -1.57 7.58
CA SER A 36 -9.19 -2.20 8.90
C SER A 36 -10.65 -2.34 9.32
N GLY A 37 -11.09 -3.54 9.68
CA GLY A 37 -12.47 -3.78 10.09
C GLY A 37 -12.73 -5.24 10.47
N GLY A 38 -13.72 -5.49 11.33
CA GLY A 38 -14.11 -6.86 11.69
C GLY A 38 -13.02 -7.71 12.36
N GLY A 39 -12.01 -7.07 12.96
CA GLY A 39 -10.86 -7.76 13.58
C GLY A 39 -9.78 -8.21 12.59
N ALA A 40 -9.79 -7.69 11.36
CA ALA A 40 -8.79 -7.99 10.33
C ALA A 40 -8.34 -6.72 9.60
N SER A 41 -7.15 -6.82 9.02
CA SER A 41 -6.55 -5.80 8.14
C SER A 41 -6.41 -6.39 6.73
N TYR A 42 -6.84 -5.64 5.73
CA TYR A 42 -6.85 -6.04 4.32
C TYR A 42 -5.99 -5.08 3.51
N VAL A 43 -5.33 -5.63 2.49
CA VAL A 43 -4.66 -4.87 1.43
C VAL A 43 -5.05 -5.47 0.08
N ALA A 44 -5.42 -4.63 -0.88
CA ALA A 44 -5.84 -5.07 -2.21
C ALA A 44 -5.55 -3.99 -3.25
N SER A 45 -5.38 -4.37 -4.52
CA SER A 45 -5.18 -3.41 -5.61
C SER A 45 -6.40 -2.52 -5.85
N GLU A 46 -7.60 -3.04 -5.58
CA GLU A 46 -8.90 -2.40 -5.72
C GLU A 46 -9.78 -2.84 -4.53
N PRO A 47 -10.74 -2.01 -4.07
CA PRO A 47 -11.73 -2.41 -3.07
C PRO A 47 -12.45 -3.69 -3.49
N LEU A 48 -12.63 -4.63 -2.56
CA LEU A 48 -13.28 -5.91 -2.84
C LEU A 48 -14.82 -5.83 -2.81
N ASP A 49 -15.35 -4.72 -2.28
CA ASP A 49 -16.77 -4.43 -2.07
C ASP A 49 -16.98 -2.90 -2.18
N PRO A 50 -18.22 -2.42 -2.33
CA PRO A 50 -18.51 -0.99 -2.49
C PRO A 50 -18.54 -0.23 -1.16
N ASP A 51 -18.06 -0.81 -0.06
CA ASP A 51 -18.07 -0.14 1.23
C ASP A 51 -17.05 1.03 1.23
N ASP A 52 -17.46 2.16 1.82
CA ASP A 52 -16.65 3.39 1.82
C ASP A 52 -15.48 3.37 2.84
N ASP A 53 -15.18 2.20 3.43
CA ASP A 53 -14.16 2.04 4.47
C ASP A 53 -12.78 1.63 3.93
N TRP A 54 -12.65 1.48 2.61
CA TRP A 54 -11.35 1.35 1.93
C TRP A 54 -10.65 2.70 1.82
N THR A 55 -9.41 2.74 2.28
CA THR A 55 -8.52 3.90 2.15
C THR A 55 -7.50 3.67 1.05
N ALA A 56 -7.43 4.59 0.08
CA ALA A 56 -6.40 4.54 -0.95
C ALA A 56 -5.02 4.80 -0.33
N VAL A 57 -4.03 4.00 -0.73
CA VAL A 57 -2.63 4.20 -0.35
C VAL A 57 -2.01 5.23 -1.30
N GLU A 58 -1.43 6.28 -0.74
CA GLU A 58 -0.76 7.35 -1.49
C GLU A 58 0.45 6.81 -2.28
N ASP A 59 0.94 7.59 -3.24
CA ASP A 59 2.22 7.26 -3.89
C ASP A 59 3.35 7.57 -2.91
N HIS A 60 4.47 6.85 -3.03
CA HIS A 60 5.61 6.92 -2.10
C HIS A 60 5.25 6.58 -0.65
N ALA A 61 4.49 5.51 -0.45
CA ALA A 61 4.08 5.04 0.86
C ALA A 61 4.54 3.61 1.14
N LEU A 62 4.92 3.36 2.39
CA LEU A 62 5.06 2.05 3.00
C LEU A 62 3.91 1.86 3.99
N VAL A 63 3.22 0.74 3.88
CA VAL A 63 2.13 0.36 4.78
C VAL A 63 2.51 -0.93 5.49
N VAL A 64 2.27 -0.98 6.79
CA VAL A 64 2.40 -2.19 7.61
C VAL A 64 1.03 -2.49 8.21
N LEU A 65 0.55 -3.70 7.97
CA LEU A 65 -0.70 -4.23 8.49
C LEU A 65 -0.36 -5.29 9.54
N THR A 66 -0.89 -5.09 10.74
CA THR A 66 -0.78 -5.99 11.88
C THR A 66 -2.18 -6.32 12.40
N PRO A 67 -2.31 -7.28 13.36
CA PRO A 67 -3.57 -7.49 14.06
C PRO A 67 -4.07 -6.25 14.83
N ASP A 68 -3.17 -5.38 15.25
CA ASP A 68 -3.50 -4.17 16.04
C ASP A 68 -3.94 -2.99 15.16
N GLY A 69 -3.70 -3.08 13.84
CA GLY A 69 -4.15 -2.08 12.87
C GLY A 69 -3.15 -1.84 11.75
N ILE A 70 -3.31 -0.68 11.12
CA ILE A 70 -2.58 -0.28 9.91
C ILE A 70 -1.76 0.97 10.24
N SER A 71 -0.47 0.93 9.92
CA SER A 71 0.42 2.09 10.01
C SER A 71 0.99 2.42 8.64
N THR A 72 1.05 3.71 8.31
CA THR A 72 1.58 4.22 7.04
C THR A 72 2.73 5.17 7.31
N SER A 73 3.80 5.05 6.52
CA SER A 73 4.93 5.98 6.52
C SER A 73 5.30 6.37 5.10
N THR A 74 5.71 7.61 4.90
CA THR A 74 6.24 8.08 3.62
C THR A 74 7.59 7.45 3.35
N LEU A 75 7.80 7.00 2.11
CA LEU A 75 9.11 6.58 1.61
C LEU A 75 9.86 7.84 1.13
N GLU A 76 11.06 8.05 1.67
CA GLU A 76 11.92 9.11 1.16
C GLU A 76 12.39 8.73 -0.25
N MET A 77 12.12 9.63 -1.20
CA MET A 77 12.61 9.46 -2.56
C MET A 77 14.07 9.94 -2.64
N PRO A 78 14.95 9.16 -3.28
CA PRO A 78 16.34 9.56 -3.51
C PRO A 78 16.47 10.77 -4.44
#